data_AF-A0A1I8F6U6-F1
#
_entry.id   AF-A0A1I8F6U6-F1
#
_cell.length_a   1.000
_cell.length_b   1.000
_cell.length_c   1.000
_cell.angle_alpha   90.00
_cell.angle_beta   90.00
_cell.angle_gamma   90.00
#
_symmetry.space_group_name_H-M   'P 1'
#
loop_
_entity.id
_entity.type
_entity.pdbx_description
1 polymer ?
#
loop_
_entity_poly.entity_id
_entity_poly.type
_entity_poly.pdbx_seq_one_letter_code
_entity_poly.pdbx_strand_id
1 'polypeptide(L)'
;MLMTSALSSISLYTWLLIASCRLPAGCHAISSASSSGGQAPLFVLLLDGLRWDYPLDSNLTGFSRLRQRGASVLPLRPVYPSLCLPNIYSMFTEFARLMSLLHTELGVETLWDSLSRVGRRSLLYYLPGCAYSGNYGPSVCARPYRTMAL
;
A
#
# COMPACT_ATOMS: atom_id res chain seq x y z
N MET A 1 61.95 -21.92 49.32
CA MET A 1 61.27 -22.03 50.63
C MET A 1 60.19 -20.96 50.71
N LEU A 2 58.94 -21.41 50.86
CA LEU A 2 57.77 -20.78 51.50
C LEU A 2 57.22 -19.44 50.93
N MET A 3 56.07 -19.41 50.26
CA MET A 3 54.65 -19.54 50.73
C MET A 3 53.99 -18.19 51.06
N THR A 4 52.97 -17.86 50.25
CA THR A 4 51.63 -17.34 50.62
C THR A 4 51.50 -16.12 51.54
N SER A 5 50.84 -15.06 51.06
CA SER A 5 49.49 -14.63 51.51
C SER A 5 49.22 -13.17 51.18
N ALA A 6 48.17 -12.88 50.40
CA ALA A 6 47.32 -11.67 50.53
C ALA A 6 46.22 -11.67 49.45
N LEU A 7 45.33 -12.67 49.51
CA LEU A 7 44.00 -12.60 48.91
C LEU A 7 43.06 -12.09 49.99
N SER A 8 42.75 -10.79 50.01
CA SER A 8 41.58 -10.26 50.72
C SER A 8 41.44 -8.77 50.49
N SER A 9 40.54 -8.39 49.57
CA SER A 9 39.68 -7.17 49.61
C SER A 9 39.21 -6.81 48.19
N ILE A 10 38.69 -7.78 47.43
CA ILE A 10 37.84 -7.46 46.28
C ILE A 10 36.46 -7.20 46.85
N SER A 11 36.23 -5.91 47.13
CA SER A 11 35.03 -5.32 47.73
C SER A 11 33.76 -5.91 47.13
N LEU A 12 32.80 -6.28 47.99
CA LEU A 12 31.46 -6.78 47.65
C LEU A 12 30.73 -5.91 46.59
N TYR A 13 31.14 -4.66 46.42
CA TYR A 13 30.69 -3.76 45.34
C TYR A 13 30.99 -4.26 43.92
N THR A 14 32.09 -5.00 43.71
CA THR A 14 32.42 -5.55 42.38
C THR A 14 31.48 -6.69 41.97
N TRP A 15 30.99 -7.49 42.93
CA TRP A 15 29.98 -8.51 42.66
C TRP A 15 28.59 -7.92 42.39
N LEU A 16 28.24 -6.80 43.03
CA LEU A 16 26.99 -6.07 42.78
C LEU A 16 26.93 -5.41 41.37
N LEU A 17 28.07 -4.96 40.84
CA LEU A 17 28.14 -4.40 39.48
C LEU A 17 27.98 -5.49 38.40
N ILE A 18 28.52 -6.69 38.61
CA ILE A 18 28.38 -7.82 37.66
C ILE A 18 26.95 -8.42 37.71
N ALA A 19 26.29 -8.41 38.87
CA ALA A 19 24.90 -8.86 39.02
C ALA A 19 23.87 -7.97 38.32
N SER A 20 24.21 -6.70 38.05
CA SER A 20 23.34 -5.72 37.38
C SER A 20 23.24 -5.94 35.87
N CYS A 21 24.09 -6.79 35.27
CA CYS A 21 24.10 -7.08 33.83
C CYS A 21 23.38 -8.40 33.48
N ARG A 22 22.59 -8.97 34.41
CA ARG A 22 21.67 -10.10 34.16
C ARG A 22 20.20 -9.71 34.32
N LEU A 23 19.85 -8.47 34.02
CA LEU A 23 18.49 -8.23 33.52
C LEU A 23 18.49 -8.67 32.05
N PRO A 24 17.49 -9.46 31.60
CA PRO A 24 17.32 -9.71 30.19
C PRO A 24 17.03 -8.36 29.55
N ALA A 25 18.05 -7.77 28.92
CA ALA A 25 17.83 -6.87 27.82
C ALA A 25 17.01 -7.70 26.82
N GLY A 26 15.68 -7.55 26.89
CA GLY A 26 14.82 -7.90 25.79
C GLY A 26 15.31 -7.09 24.62
N CYS A 27 16.23 -7.66 23.85
CA CYS A 27 16.46 -7.30 22.47
C CYS A 27 15.11 -7.50 21.80
N HIS A 28 14.27 -6.46 21.81
CA HIS A 28 13.34 -6.25 20.74
C HIS A 28 14.22 -6.17 19.50
N ALA A 29 14.34 -7.28 18.79
CA ALA A 29 14.74 -7.28 17.41
C ALA A 29 13.75 -6.35 16.71
N ILE A 30 14.12 -5.09 16.53
CA ILE A 30 13.51 -4.24 15.53
C ILE A 30 13.83 -4.99 14.25
N SER A 31 12.84 -5.74 13.75
CA SER A 31 12.88 -6.31 12.42
C SER A 31 12.85 -5.12 11.48
N SER A 32 14.03 -4.53 11.25
CA SER A 32 14.26 -3.63 10.14
C SER A 32 14.02 -4.50 8.93
N ALA A 33 12.79 -4.43 8.38
CA ALA A 33 12.48 -5.01 7.10
C ALA A 33 13.52 -4.44 6.14
N SER A 34 14.49 -5.27 5.79
CA SER A 34 15.44 -4.95 4.74
C SER A 34 14.60 -4.85 3.48
N SER A 35 14.19 -3.63 3.13
CA SER A 35 13.70 -3.35 1.80
C SER A 35 14.89 -3.56 0.88
N SER A 36 14.99 -4.77 0.33
CA SER A 36 15.74 -4.97 -0.90
C SER A 36 15.30 -3.84 -1.84
N GLY A 37 16.24 -3.16 -2.48
CA GLY A 37 15.99 -1.92 -3.26
C GLY A 37 15.06 -2.07 -4.48
N GLY A 38 14.28 -3.14 -4.55
CA GLY A 38 13.13 -3.27 -5.43
C GLY A 38 11.93 -2.51 -4.86
N GLN A 39 11.28 -1.73 -5.73
CA GLN A 39 10.06 -1.03 -5.36
C GLN A 39 8.95 -2.06 -5.12
N ALA A 40 8.25 -1.95 -3.98
CA ALA A 40 7.12 -2.82 -3.68
C ALA A 40 6.02 -2.68 -4.75
N PRO A 41 5.37 -3.77 -5.16
CA PRO A 41 4.26 -3.69 -6.11
C PRO A 41 3.09 -2.90 -5.51
N LEU A 42 2.43 -2.08 -6.34
CA LEU A 42 1.22 -1.37 -5.95
C LEU A 42 -0.01 -2.23 -6.30
N PHE A 43 -0.80 -2.55 -5.28
CA PHE A 43 -2.12 -3.19 -5.46
C PHE A 43 -3.21 -2.16 -5.19
N VAL A 44 -4.07 -1.94 -6.18
CA VAL A 44 -5.21 -1.01 -6.08
C VAL A 44 -6.50 -1.81 -6.17
N LEU A 45 -7.35 -1.68 -5.15
CA LEU A 45 -8.68 -2.25 -5.11
C LEU A 45 -9.71 -1.12 -5.21
N LEU A 46 -10.46 -1.10 -6.30
CA LEU A 46 -11.58 -0.17 -6.50
C LEU A 46 -12.88 -0.87 -6.10
N LEU A 47 -13.57 -0.31 -5.10
CA LEU A 47 -14.88 -0.77 -4.65
C LEU A 47 -15.94 0.22 -5.13
N ASP A 48 -16.62 -0.10 -6.24
CA ASP A 48 -17.65 0.78 -6.81
C ASP A 48 -18.84 0.92 -5.84
N GLY A 49 -19.36 2.14 -5.71
CA GLY A 49 -20.48 2.44 -4.80
C GLY A 49 -20.16 2.36 -3.30
N LEU A 50 -18.89 2.24 -2.88
CA LEU A 50 -18.52 2.27 -1.47
C LEU A 50 -18.66 3.67 -0.89
N ARG A 51 -19.82 3.96 -0.29
CA ARG A 51 -20.10 5.24 0.37
C ARG A 51 -19.18 5.44 1.59
N TRP A 52 -18.83 6.68 1.89
CA TRP A 52 -17.83 7.04 2.92
C TRP A 52 -18.15 6.52 4.34
N ASP A 53 -19.43 6.31 4.65
CA ASP A 53 -19.91 5.83 5.95
C ASP A 53 -19.90 4.30 6.07
N TYR A 54 -19.88 3.54 4.98
CA TYR A 54 -19.91 2.07 5.06
C TYR A 54 -18.70 1.48 5.80
N PRO A 55 -17.45 1.93 5.58
CA PRO A 55 -16.29 1.42 6.33
C PRO A 55 -16.28 1.80 7.81
N LEU A 56 -17.26 2.58 8.29
CA LEU A 56 -17.42 2.92 9.71
C LEU A 56 -18.19 1.85 10.48
N ASP A 57 -18.90 0.93 9.81
CA ASP A 57 -19.65 -0.14 10.45
C ASP A 57 -18.71 -1.05 11.27
N SER A 58 -18.98 -1.16 12.57
CA SER A 58 -18.23 -1.99 13.51
C SER A 58 -18.27 -3.49 13.16
N ASN A 59 -19.28 -3.94 12.42
CA ASN A 59 -19.40 -5.33 11.98
C ASN A 59 -18.38 -5.67 10.88
N LEU A 60 -17.84 -4.66 10.18
CA LEU A 60 -16.85 -4.85 9.11
C LEU A 60 -15.42 -4.83 9.66
N THR A 61 -15.05 -5.91 10.35
CA THR A 61 -13.76 -6.06 11.02
C THR A 61 -12.54 -5.87 10.08
N GLY A 62 -12.68 -6.21 8.80
CA GLY A 62 -11.65 -6.01 7.79
C GLY A 62 -11.31 -4.53 7.56
N PHE A 63 -12.32 -3.69 7.34
CA PHE A 63 -12.13 -2.24 7.19
C PHE A 63 -11.57 -1.62 8.48
N SER A 64 -12.07 -2.04 9.64
CA SER A 64 -11.56 -1.59 10.94
C SER A 64 -10.04 -1.83 11.07
N ARG A 65 -9.57 -3.05 10.74
CA ARG A 65 -8.15 -3.40 10.75
C ARG A 65 -7.33 -2.60 9.75
N LEU A 66 -7.85 -2.39 8.53
CA LEU A 66 -7.17 -1.61 7.49
C LEU A 66 -6.97 -0.14 7.93
N ARG A 67 -7.97 0.46 8.59
CA ARG A 67 -7.84 1.83 9.12
C ARG A 67 -6.90 1.93 10.31
N GLN A 68 -6.92 0.95 11.21
CA GLN A 68 -6.07 0.96 12.40
C GLN A 68 -4.59 0.72 12.09
N ARG A 69 -4.29 -0.05 11.05
CA ARG A 69 -2.92 -0.46 10.67
C ARG A 69 -2.39 0.22 9.41
N GLY A 70 -3.21 1.04 8.76
CA GLY A 70 -2.88 1.71 7.51
C GLY A 70 -3.25 3.19 7.54
N ALA A 71 -3.24 3.82 6.37
CA ALA A 71 -3.72 5.19 6.20
C ALA A 71 -5.18 5.17 5.75
N SER A 72 -5.98 6.10 6.31
CA SER A 72 -7.39 6.27 5.93
C SER A 72 -7.70 7.76 5.84
N VAL A 73 -8.45 8.14 4.80
CA VAL A 73 -8.94 9.50 4.58
C VAL A 73 -10.45 9.43 4.41
N LEU A 74 -11.18 10.20 5.20
CA LEU A 74 -12.64 10.26 5.18
C LEU A 74 -13.10 11.73 5.32
N PRO A 75 -14.01 12.22 4.46
CA PRO A 75 -14.56 11.61 3.23
C PRO A 75 -13.72 11.88 1.97
N LEU A 76 -13.65 10.92 1.03
CA LEU A 76 -13.15 11.16 -0.34
C LEU A 76 -14.26 11.85 -1.16
N ARG A 77 -13.96 13.01 -1.74
CA ARG A 77 -14.94 13.77 -2.54
C ARG A 77 -14.88 13.34 -4.01
N PRO A 78 -15.95 12.78 -4.60
CA PRO A 78 -15.96 12.40 -6.01
C PRO A 78 -16.02 13.64 -6.92
N VAL A 79 -15.63 13.45 -8.18
CA VAL A 79 -15.86 14.41 -9.27
C VAL A 79 -17.35 14.35 -9.67
N TYR A 80 -17.90 15.51 -10.09
CA TYR A 80 -19.27 15.59 -10.61
C TYR A 80 -19.29 15.28 -12.11
N PRO A 81 -20.27 14.50 -12.60
CA PRO A 81 -21.29 13.76 -11.86
C PRO A 81 -20.66 12.56 -11.15
N SER A 82 -21.24 12.15 -10.03
CA SER A 82 -20.77 11.02 -9.21
C SER A 82 -21.09 9.66 -9.83
N LEU A 83 -20.66 9.47 -11.08
CA LEU A 83 -20.77 8.25 -11.87
C LEU A 83 -19.44 7.48 -11.85
N CYS A 84 -19.51 6.17 -12.08
CA CYS A 84 -18.36 5.27 -12.04
C CYS A 84 -17.24 5.70 -13.00
N LEU A 85 -17.51 5.86 -14.29
CA LEU A 85 -16.47 6.16 -15.30
C LEU A 85 -15.77 7.52 -15.08
N PRO A 86 -16.49 8.65 -14.89
CA PRO A 86 -15.85 9.94 -14.58
C PRO A 86 -14.92 9.87 -13.35
N ASN A 87 -15.36 9.18 -12.30
CA ASN A 87 -14.56 9.05 -11.08
C ASN A 87 -13.33 8.15 -11.27
N ILE A 88 -13.46 7.01 -11.93
CA ILE A 88 -12.32 6.13 -12.25
C ILE A 88 -11.27 6.90 -13.05
N TYR A 89 -11.67 7.57 -14.12
CA TYR A 89 -10.73 8.33 -14.95
C TYR A 89 -10.11 9.49 -14.17
N SER A 90 -10.86 10.17 -13.31
CA SER A 90 -10.30 11.23 -12.47
C SER A 90 -9.22 10.76 -11.48
N MET A 91 -9.22 9.47 -11.09
CA MET A 91 -8.24 8.89 -10.17
C MET A 91 -6.97 8.40 -10.90
N PHE A 92 -7.12 7.89 -12.11
CA PHE A 92 -6.03 7.23 -12.86
C PHE A 92 -5.51 8.05 -14.04
N THR A 93 -5.99 9.29 -14.19
CA THR A 93 -5.44 10.26 -15.13
C THR A 93 -4.99 11.49 -14.38
N GLU A 94 -4.12 12.29 -14.99
CA GLU A 94 -3.69 13.57 -14.44
C GLU A 94 -4.80 14.65 -14.48
N PHE A 95 -5.98 14.34 -15.05
CA PHE A 95 -7.00 15.33 -15.39
C PHE A 95 -8.35 15.08 -14.70
N ALA A 96 -8.42 15.38 -13.40
CA ALA A 96 -9.60 15.18 -12.58
C ALA A 96 -10.81 16.10 -12.90
N ARG A 97 -10.70 17.10 -13.79
CA ARG A 97 -11.71 18.18 -13.91
C ARG A 97 -12.48 18.28 -15.23
N LEU A 98 -12.14 17.49 -16.26
CA LEU A 98 -12.77 17.65 -17.58
C LEU A 98 -13.58 16.43 -18.06
N MET A 99 -13.52 15.30 -17.35
CA MET A 99 -13.94 14.00 -17.90
C MET A 99 -15.36 13.57 -17.49
N SER A 100 -16.36 14.45 -17.65
CA SER A 100 -17.77 14.05 -17.50
C SER A 100 -18.46 13.70 -18.82
N LEU A 101 -18.00 14.19 -19.98
CA LEU A 101 -18.89 14.25 -21.15
C LEU A 101 -18.30 13.82 -22.51
N LEU A 102 -17.03 13.42 -22.60
CA LEU A 102 -16.47 13.05 -23.91
C LEU A 102 -15.53 11.84 -23.78
N HIS A 103 -16.11 10.65 -23.61
CA HIS A 103 -15.33 9.44 -23.41
C HIS A 103 -14.68 8.86 -24.67
N THR A 104 -14.90 9.47 -25.83
CA THR A 104 -14.52 8.87 -27.12
C THR A 104 -13.40 9.59 -27.86
N GLU A 105 -13.02 10.82 -27.49
CA GLU A 105 -12.21 11.66 -28.39
C GLU A 105 -10.91 12.23 -27.80
N LEU A 106 -10.73 12.19 -26.47
CA LEU A 106 -9.53 12.72 -25.84
C LEU A 106 -8.64 11.57 -25.41
N GLY A 107 -7.53 11.38 -26.13
CA GLY A 107 -6.41 10.50 -25.79
C GLY A 107 -5.70 10.93 -24.50
N VAL A 108 -6.43 11.00 -23.40
CA VAL A 108 -5.91 11.29 -22.07
C VAL A 108 -5.11 10.08 -21.62
N GLU A 109 -3.84 10.33 -21.32
CA GLU A 109 -2.95 9.32 -20.80
C GLU A 109 -3.41 8.83 -19.43
N THR A 110 -3.47 7.50 -19.29
CA THR A 110 -3.78 6.85 -18.03
C THR A 110 -2.50 6.38 -17.33
N LEU A 111 -2.59 6.10 -16.02
CA LEU A 111 -1.49 5.59 -15.23
C LEU A 111 -0.85 4.33 -15.85
N TRP A 112 -1.65 3.42 -16.44
CA TRP A 112 -1.10 2.21 -17.06
C TRP A 112 -0.40 2.49 -18.38
N ASP A 113 -0.77 3.53 -19.11
CA ASP A 113 -0.04 3.98 -20.30
C ASP A 113 1.33 4.54 -19.90
N SER A 114 1.37 5.37 -18.85
CA SER A 114 2.62 5.91 -18.29
C SER A 114 3.56 4.80 -17.82
N LEU A 115 3.02 3.82 -17.09
CA LEU A 115 3.78 2.66 -16.60
C LEU A 115 4.36 1.85 -17.77
N SER A 116 3.54 1.59 -18.79
CA SER A 116 3.97 0.88 -19.99
C SER A 116 5.13 1.60 -20.70
N ARG A 117 5.06 2.94 -20.81
CA ARG A 117 6.11 3.77 -21.43
C ARG A 117 7.44 3.69 -20.70
N VAL A 118 7.44 3.59 -19.37
CA VAL A 118 8.66 3.42 -18.57
C VAL A 118 9.07 1.95 -18.38
N GLY A 119 8.51 1.04 -19.19
CA GLY A 119 8.85 -0.38 -19.17
C GLY A 119 8.34 -1.13 -17.93
N ARG A 120 7.34 -0.58 -17.22
CA ARG A 120 6.72 -1.22 -16.06
C ARG A 120 5.46 -1.96 -16.45
N ARG A 121 5.25 -3.09 -15.76
CA ARG A 121 4.10 -3.95 -15.98
C ARG A 121 2.95 -3.51 -15.08
N SER A 122 1.75 -3.50 -15.65
CA SER A 122 0.49 -3.28 -14.94
C SER A 122 -0.50 -4.37 -15.32
N LEU A 123 -1.26 -4.85 -14.34
CA LEU A 123 -2.24 -5.91 -14.51
C LEU A 123 -3.59 -5.40 -14.02
N LEU A 124 -4.54 -5.29 -14.94
CA LEU A 124 -5.87 -4.76 -14.68
C LEU A 124 -6.88 -5.89 -14.79
N TYR A 125 -7.70 -6.03 -13.74
CA TYR A 125 -8.76 -7.02 -13.67
C TYR A 125 -10.09 -6.29 -13.52
N TYR A 126 -10.95 -6.43 -14.53
CA TYR A 126 -12.31 -5.90 -14.54
C TYR A 126 -12.43 -4.37 -14.47
N LEU A 127 -11.34 -3.63 -14.73
CA LEU A 127 -11.34 -2.17 -14.74
C LEU A 127 -11.85 -1.64 -16.09
N PRO A 128 -12.89 -0.79 -16.13
CA PRO A 128 -13.34 -0.12 -17.35
C PRO A 128 -12.21 0.66 -18.01
N GLY A 129 -12.16 0.66 -19.34
CA GLY A 129 -11.14 1.40 -20.10
C GLY A 129 -9.80 0.69 -20.31
N CYS A 130 -9.56 -0.49 -19.71
CA CYS A 130 -8.28 -1.20 -19.87
C CYS A 130 -8.00 -1.76 -21.27
N ALA A 131 -9.02 -1.82 -22.13
CA ALA A 131 -8.98 -2.45 -23.45
C ALA A 131 -8.85 -1.45 -24.61
N TYR A 132 -8.64 -0.16 -24.32
CA TYR A 132 -8.47 0.85 -25.36
C TYR A 132 -7.16 0.65 -26.13
N SER A 133 -7.19 0.77 -27.47
CA SER A 133 -6.02 0.51 -28.32
C SER A 133 -5.21 1.79 -28.56
N GLY A 134 -4.18 2.01 -27.73
CA GLY A 134 -3.07 2.92 -28.00
C GLY A 134 -1.76 2.17 -28.25
N ASN A 135 -0.66 2.91 -28.44
CA ASN A 135 0.70 2.34 -28.51
C ASN A 135 1.19 1.83 -27.15
N TYR A 136 0.56 2.30 -26.07
CA TYR A 136 0.84 1.94 -24.69
C TYR A 136 -0.44 1.45 -24.03
N GLY A 137 -0.29 0.60 -23.02
CA GLY A 137 -1.42 -0.01 -22.32
C GLY A 137 -0.96 -1.02 -21.28
N PRO A 138 -1.91 -1.62 -20.54
CA PRO A 138 -1.57 -2.54 -19.48
C PRO A 138 -1.00 -3.85 -20.02
N SER A 139 -0.12 -4.49 -19.26
CA SER A 139 0.43 -5.80 -19.62
C SER A 139 -0.63 -6.90 -19.62
N VAL A 140 -1.65 -6.76 -18.78
CA VAL A 140 -2.82 -7.66 -18.71
C VAL A 140 -4.08 -6.81 -18.54
N CYS A 141 -5.12 -7.09 -19.32
CA CYS A 141 -6.47 -6.54 -19.15
C CYS A 141 -7.47 -7.70 -19.17
N ALA A 142 -7.89 -8.15 -17.99
CA ALA A 142 -8.91 -9.19 -17.85
C ALA A 142 -10.31 -8.57 -17.82
N ARG A 143 -11.21 -9.01 -18.69
CA ARG A 143 -12.58 -8.48 -18.80
C ARG A 143 -13.58 -9.41 -18.12
N PRO A 144 -14.69 -8.88 -17.56
CA PRO A 144 -15.65 -9.68 -16.81
C PRO A 144 -16.45 -10.64 -17.70
N TYR A 145 -16.49 -10.37 -19.02
CA TYR A 145 -17.15 -11.25 -20.00
C TYR A 145 -16.38 -11.23 -21.33
N ARG A 146 -16.16 -12.40 -21.96
CA ARG A 146 -16.02 -12.46 -23.43
C ARG A 146 -17.33 -11.88 -23.96
N THR A 147 -17.23 -10.79 -24.73
CA THR A 147 -18.33 -10.10 -25.42
C THR A 147 -19.43 -11.08 -25.87
N MET A 148 -20.59 -11.06 -25.21
CA MET A 148 -21.84 -11.28 -25.95
C MET A 148 -22.09 -9.96 -26.67
N ALA A 149 -21.86 -9.97 -27.98
CA ALA A 149 -22.41 -8.95 -28.85
C ALA A 149 -23.94 -8.97 -28.65
N LEU A 150 -24.49 -7.83 -28.23
CA LEU A 150 -25.90 -7.53 -28.48
C LEU A 150 -26.00 -6.93 -29.89
#